data_AF-A0A135RSE1-F1
#
_entry.id   AF-A0A135RSE1-F1
#
_cell.length_a   1.000
_cell.length_b   1.000
_cell.length_c   1.000
_cell.angle_alpha   90.00
_cell.angle_beta   90.00
_cell.angle_gamma   90.00
#
_symmetry.space_group_name_H-M   'P 1'
#
loop_
_entity.id
_entity.type
_entity.pdbx_description
1 polymer ?
#
loop_
_entity_poly.entity_id
_entity_poly.type
_entity_poly.pdbx_seq_one_letter_code
_entity_poly.pdbx_strand_id
1 'polypeptide(L)'
;MAIKPLKEESDLTDEQKRIPEKWIKDLATYNRMRNVDATEIRSKIWGRVFDHWNTNKKVPQPSKAPKRRIAASTVHIGTLTQDAPLAHKRNPKRPDVVPKQRRAGQPVFLKVKLEMKSLATWPDISFKFCDAKGSDFPGNYQIKFDWLPNRDLVHAKKEVTHQWDIAELRRVGHANAELVVYWTRKALLSSLAAEAAVAPEAADMPRLPDQQRNEMDHESADGSELTHIWLCLDGWKGIQVAFLAYQQQGPVVGSIQVSAELDIDVFSVLAFAAPACLAAPFRSEYTCLMACL
;
A
#
# COMPACT_ATOMS: atom_id res chain seq x y z
N MET A 1 22.52 22.41 -33.07
CA MET A 1 21.90 23.21 -32.00
C MET A 1 21.75 22.34 -30.76
N ALA A 2 22.21 22.80 -29.59
CA ALA A 2 22.00 22.06 -28.34
C ALA A 2 20.52 22.14 -27.94
N ILE A 3 19.89 21.01 -27.66
CA ILE A 3 18.53 20.97 -27.09
C ILE A 3 18.59 21.73 -25.77
N LYS A 4 17.83 22.83 -25.66
CA LYS A 4 17.74 23.60 -24.43
C LYS A 4 17.22 22.65 -23.34
N PRO A 5 17.89 22.54 -22.18
CA PRO A 5 17.39 21.70 -21.10
C PRO A 5 16.05 22.23 -20.62
N LEU A 6 15.03 21.38 -20.64
CA LEU A 6 13.71 21.68 -20.08
C LEU A 6 13.80 21.51 -18.56
N LYS A 7 13.25 22.48 -17.84
CA LYS A 7 13.36 22.55 -16.37
C LYS A 7 12.00 22.63 -15.67
N GLU A 8 10.94 22.94 -16.40
CA GLU A 8 9.60 23.11 -15.85
C GLU A 8 8.51 22.76 -16.88
N GLU A 9 7.27 22.58 -16.42
CA GLU A 9 6.13 22.20 -17.27
C GLU A 9 5.81 23.25 -18.35
N SER A 10 6.05 24.53 -18.08
CA SER A 10 5.89 25.64 -19.03
C SER A 10 6.79 25.53 -20.26
N ASP A 11 7.91 24.80 -20.17
CA ASP A 11 8.82 24.57 -21.29
C ASP A 11 8.28 23.54 -22.30
N LEU A 12 7.18 22.83 -21.97
CA LEU A 12 6.65 21.72 -22.76
C LEU A 12 5.61 22.16 -23.80
N THR A 13 5.61 21.47 -24.94
CA THR A 13 4.50 21.57 -25.91
C THR A 13 3.23 20.93 -25.35
N ASP A 14 2.08 21.23 -25.95
CA ASP A 14 0.80 20.64 -25.53
C ASP A 14 0.76 19.13 -25.75
N GLU A 15 1.43 18.62 -26.78
CA GLU A 15 1.60 17.19 -27.02
C GLU A 15 2.44 16.54 -25.91
N GLN A 16 3.55 17.18 -25.53
CA GLN A 16 4.42 16.68 -24.47
C GLN A 16 3.70 16.67 -23.11
N LYS A 17 2.89 17.70 -22.81
CA LYS A 17 2.06 17.74 -21.58
C LYS A 17 1.06 16.58 -21.47
N ARG A 18 0.67 15.97 -22.60
CA ARG A 18 -0.23 14.81 -22.66
C ARG A 18 0.45 13.46 -22.51
N ILE A 19 1.78 13.39 -22.46
CA ILE A 19 2.53 12.14 -22.26
C ILE A 19 1.99 11.27 -21.11
N PRO A 20 1.68 11.79 -19.90
CA PRO A 20 1.23 10.96 -18.79
C PRO A 20 -0.20 10.41 -18.95
N GLU A 21 -0.98 10.87 -19.92
CA GLU A 21 -2.43 10.60 -20.01
C GLU A 21 -2.78 9.11 -19.99
N LYS A 22 -1.97 8.30 -20.68
CA LYS A 22 -2.17 6.85 -20.74
C LYS A 22 -2.02 6.15 -19.40
N TRP A 23 -1.27 6.72 -18.44
CA TRP A 23 -1.07 6.14 -17.11
C TRP A 23 -1.95 6.78 -16.04
N ILE A 24 -2.56 7.95 -16.29
CA ILE A 24 -3.38 8.65 -15.28
C ILE A 24 -4.55 7.77 -14.82
N LYS A 25 -5.23 7.11 -15.75
CA LYS A 25 -6.36 6.23 -15.43
C LYS A 25 -5.92 5.04 -14.58
N ASP A 26 -4.78 4.43 -14.92
CA ASP A 26 -4.26 3.30 -14.17
C ASP A 26 -3.79 3.76 -12.79
N LEU A 27 -3.02 4.84 -12.70
CA LEU A 27 -2.59 5.41 -11.43
C LEU A 27 -3.79 5.74 -10.53
N ALA A 28 -4.84 6.37 -11.06
CA ALA A 28 -6.07 6.65 -10.32
C ALA A 28 -6.74 5.37 -9.80
N THR A 29 -6.79 4.33 -10.63
CA THR A 29 -7.37 3.03 -10.27
C THR A 29 -6.56 2.35 -9.17
N TYR A 30 -5.25 2.19 -9.38
CA TYR A 30 -4.35 1.47 -8.47
C TYR A 30 -4.14 2.22 -7.15
N ASN A 31 -4.09 3.55 -7.16
CA ASN A 31 -3.96 4.38 -5.95
C ASN A 31 -5.30 4.68 -5.24
N ARG A 32 -6.43 4.14 -5.74
CA ARG A 32 -7.76 4.37 -5.17
C ARG A 32 -8.17 5.84 -5.10
N MET A 33 -7.75 6.62 -6.10
CA MET A 33 -8.04 8.05 -6.21
C MET A 33 -9.43 8.26 -6.82
N ARG A 34 -10.46 7.75 -6.12
CA ARG A 34 -11.85 7.90 -6.55
C ARG A 34 -12.20 9.38 -6.57
N ASN A 35 -12.81 9.82 -7.67
CA ASN A 35 -13.31 11.19 -7.86
C ASN A 35 -12.24 12.28 -7.92
N VAL A 36 -10.97 11.90 -8.17
CA VAL A 36 -9.93 12.88 -8.45
C VAL A 36 -9.93 13.24 -9.93
N ASP A 37 -9.91 14.53 -10.23
CA ASP A 37 -9.87 15.00 -11.60
C ASP A 37 -8.54 14.65 -12.28
N ALA A 38 -8.61 14.22 -13.55
CA ALA A 38 -7.43 13.85 -14.32
C ALA A 38 -6.45 15.02 -14.48
N THR A 39 -6.94 16.26 -14.52
CA THR A 39 -6.11 17.47 -14.61
C THR A 39 -5.31 17.70 -13.34
N GLU A 40 -5.90 17.43 -12.19
CA GLU A 40 -5.18 17.53 -10.92
C GLU A 40 -4.07 16.47 -10.83
N ILE A 41 -4.35 15.22 -11.22
CA ILE A 41 -3.33 14.16 -11.25
C ILE A 41 -2.20 14.53 -12.20
N ARG A 42 -2.53 15.05 -13.39
CA ARG A 42 -1.56 15.48 -14.39
C ARG A 42 -0.63 16.55 -13.85
N SER A 43 -1.19 17.59 -13.23
CA SER A 43 -0.41 18.69 -12.63
C SER A 43 0.55 18.18 -11.56
N LYS A 44 0.13 17.23 -10.70
CA LYS A 44 1.00 16.65 -9.68
C LYS A 44 2.11 15.77 -10.26
N ILE A 45 1.82 15.00 -11.32
CA ILE A 45 2.85 14.26 -12.04
C ILE A 45 3.90 15.23 -12.58
N TRP A 46 3.50 16.30 -13.26
CA TRP A 46 4.45 17.28 -13.82
C TRP A 46 5.24 18.04 -12.75
N GLY A 47 4.60 18.40 -11.64
CA GLY A 47 5.27 18.97 -10.48
C GLY A 47 6.40 18.09 -9.95
N ARG A 48 6.26 16.76 -10.02
CA ARG A 48 7.30 15.79 -9.63
C ARG A 48 8.29 15.47 -10.71
N VAL A 49 7.89 15.49 -11.99
CA VAL A 49 8.79 15.18 -13.11
C VAL A 49 10.01 16.07 -13.08
N PHE A 50 9.84 17.36 -12.81
CA PHE A 50 10.94 18.31 -12.74
C PHE A 50 11.50 18.54 -11.33
N ASP A 51 10.96 17.86 -10.31
CA ASP A 51 11.49 17.94 -8.96
C ASP A 51 12.93 17.41 -8.92
N HIS A 52 13.87 18.32 -8.72
CA HIS A 52 15.33 18.12 -8.74
C HIS A 52 15.90 17.42 -10.01
N TRP A 53 15.12 17.29 -11.09
CA TRP A 53 15.48 16.63 -12.33
C TRP A 53 15.30 17.55 -13.55
N ASN A 54 16.11 17.34 -14.59
CA ASN A 54 15.96 18.00 -15.90
C ASN A 54 16.41 17.05 -17.01
N THR A 55 16.13 17.40 -18.27
CA THR A 55 16.37 16.53 -19.42
C THR A 55 17.84 16.21 -19.72
N ASN A 56 18.79 16.92 -19.13
CA ASN A 56 20.22 16.62 -19.24
C ASN A 56 20.71 15.57 -18.22
N LYS A 57 19.88 15.21 -17.23
CA LYS A 57 20.22 14.22 -16.21
C LYS A 57 19.66 12.84 -16.57
N LYS A 58 20.38 11.79 -16.21
CA LYS A 58 19.87 10.40 -16.27
C LYS A 58 18.58 10.31 -15.44
N VAL A 59 17.58 9.59 -15.96
CA VAL A 59 16.33 9.34 -15.23
C VAL A 59 16.62 8.46 -14.01
N PRO A 60 16.31 8.92 -12.78
CA PRO A 60 16.47 8.10 -11.59
C PRO A 60 15.53 6.90 -11.62
N GLN A 61 16.03 5.71 -11.31
CA GLN A 61 15.21 4.50 -11.20
C GLN A 61 14.29 4.60 -9.97
N PRO A 62 13.00 4.21 -10.09
CA PRO A 62 12.07 4.26 -8.97
C PRO A 62 12.45 3.19 -7.93
N SER A 63 12.26 3.53 -6.66
CA SER A 63 12.46 2.58 -5.56
C SER A 63 11.22 1.72 -5.36
N LYS A 64 11.40 0.44 -5.04
CA LYS A 64 10.30 -0.42 -4.58
C LYS A 64 9.65 0.17 -3.33
N ALA A 65 8.35 -0.03 -3.18
CA ALA A 65 7.63 0.38 -1.97
C ALA A 65 8.35 -0.16 -0.71
N PRO A 66 8.67 0.70 0.28
CA PRO A 66 9.47 0.28 1.42
C PRO A 66 8.73 -0.80 2.23
N LYS A 67 9.48 -1.61 2.97
CA LYS A 67 8.89 -2.61 3.88
C LYS A 67 8.00 -1.90 4.91
N ARG A 68 6.84 -2.50 5.19
CA ARG A 68 5.89 -1.95 6.17
C ARG A 68 6.54 -1.90 7.55
N ARG A 69 6.42 -0.74 8.21
CA ARG A 69 6.87 -0.57 9.60
C ARG A 69 5.87 -1.23 10.54
N ILE A 70 6.33 -1.84 11.63
CA ILE A 70 5.45 -2.48 12.63
C ILE A 70 4.44 -1.47 13.18
N ALA A 71 4.92 -0.27 13.52
CA ALA A 71 4.05 0.79 14.02
C ALA A 71 2.88 1.08 13.06
N ALA A 72 3.04 0.95 11.74
CA ALA A 72 1.96 1.18 10.78
C ALA A 72 0.86 0.09 10.79
N SER A 73 1.08 -1.03 11.46
CA SER A 73 0.15 -2.17 11.48
C SER A 73 -0.24 -2.61 12.89
N THR A 74 0.11 -1.83 13.92
CA THR A 74 -0.13 -2.20 15.32
C THR A 74 -0.60 -1.03 16.17
N VAL A 75 -1.49 -1.29 17.13
CA VAL A 75 -1.93 -0.33 18.15
C VAL A 75 -1.78 -0.91 19.55
N HIS A 76 -1.34 -0.09 20.52
CA HIS A 76 -1.12 -0.53 21.90
C HIS A 76 -2.44 -0.72 22.65
N ILE A 77 -2.80 -1.94 23.03
CA ILE A 77 -4.12 -2.25 23.65
C ILE A 77 -4.10 -2.43 25.16
N GLY A 78 -2.95 -2.73 25.75
CA GLY A 78 -2.90 -3.11 27.16
C GLY A 78 -1.53 -3.57 27.60
N THR A 79 -1.49 -4.22 28.77
CA THR A 79 -0.26 -4.63 29.42
C THR A 79 -0.40 -6.06 29.94
N LEU A 80 0.60 -6.91 29.68
CA LEU A 80 0.63 -8.30 30.14
C LEU A 80 0.53 -8.38 31.67
N THR A 81 -0.37 -9.24 32.17
CA THR A 81 -0.50 -9.50 33.62
C THR A 81 0.40 -10.66 34.07
N GLN A 82 0.84 -11.50 33.13
CA GLN A 82 1.77 -12.59 33.37
C GLN A 82 2.74 -12.72 32.19
N ASP A 83 3.83 -13.45 32.40
CA ASP A 83 4.76 -13.79 31.34
C ASP A 83 4.04 -14.56 30.20
N ALA A 84 4.31 -14.15 28.96
CA ALA A 84 3.70 -14.74 27.77
C ALA A 84 4.68 -15.66 27.03
N PRO A 85 4.23 -16.86 26.60
CA PRO A 85 5.09 -17.80 25.88
C PRO A 85 5.45 -17.29 24.49
N LEU A 86 6.52 -17.84 23.91
CA LEU A 86 6.88 -17.62 22.49
C LEU A 86 5.95 -18.40 21.57
N ALA A 87 5.61 -17.82 20.41
CA ALA A 87 4.79 -18.51 19.41
C ALA A 87 5.49 -19.74 18.81
N HIS A 88 6.82 -19.67 18.63
CA HIS A 88 7.62 -20.78 18.15
C HIS A 88 8.89 -20.93 18.98
N LYS A 89 9.11 -22.14 19.51
CA LYS A 89 10.36 -22.49 20.19
C LYS A 89 11.42 -22.75 19.12
N ARG A 90 12.40 -21.84 19.00
CA ARG A 90 13.47 -21.92 17.97
C ARG A 90 14.41 -23.11 18.17
N ASN A 91 14.52 -23.62 19.40
CA ASN A 91 15.29 -24.83 19.72
C ASN A 91 14.64 -25.56 20.91
N PRO A 92 14.15 -26.80 20.76
CA PRO A 92 13.51 -27.54 21.84
C PRO A 92 14.45 -27.83 23.02
N LYS A 93 15.78 -27.85 22.79
CA LYS A 93 16.80 -28.15 23.81
C LYS A 93 17.22 -26.96 24.67
N ARG A 94 16.79 -25.73 24.35
CA ARG A 94 17.08 -24.55 25.19
C ARG A 94 16.00 -24.37 26.25
N PRO A 95 16.36 -23.94 27.47
CA PRO A 95 15.38 -23.57 28.49
C PRO A 95 14.49 -22.46 27.94
N ASP A 96 13.21 -22.49 28.31
CA ASP A 96 12.22 -21.50 27.90
C ASP A 96 12.48 -20.17 28.62
N VAL A 97 13.40 -19.39 28.07
CA VAL A 97 13.66 -18.03 28.55
C VAL A 97 12.61 -17.10 27.97
N VAL A 98 11.76 -16.55 28.84
CA VAL A 98 10.78 -15.53 28.46
C VAL A 98 11.51 -14.27 27.98
N PRO A 99 11.33 -13.86 26.71
CA PRO A 99 11.95 -12.65 26.18
C PRO A 99 11.54 -11.41 26.98
N LYS A 100 12.43 -10.41 27.07
CA LYS A 100 12.16 -9.16 27.82
C LYS A 100 10.81 -8.53 27.44
N GLN A 101 10.46 -8.50 26.15
CA GLN A 101 9.22 -7.91 25.65
C GLN A 101 7.94 -8.76 25.89
N ARG A 102 8.06 -9.94 26.49
CA ARG A 102 6.95 -10.83 26.83
C ARG A 102 6.79 -11.06 28.33
N ARG A 103 7.54 -10.34 29.15
CA ARG A 103 7.40 -10.43 30.61
C ARG A 103 6.13 -9.72 31.08
N ALA A 104 5.65 -10.06 32.26
CA ALA A 104 4.61 -9.30 32.94
C ALA A 104 4.97 -7.80 32.98
N GLY A 105 3.97 -6.94 32.83
CA GLY A 105 4.13 -5.49 32.75
C GLY A 105 4.55 -4.97 31.36
N GLN A 106 4.74 -5.83 30.36
CA GLN A 106 5.08 -5.39 28.99
C GLN A 106 3.84 -5.08 28.15
N PRO A 107 3.94 -4.14 27.20
CA PRO A 107 2.82 -3.74 26.36
C PRO A 107 2.40 -4.84 25.37
N VAL A 108 1.08 -4.96 25.20
CA VAL A 108 0.41 -5.82 24.22
C VAL A 108 -0.15 -4.95 23.11
N PHE A 109 0.07 -5.34 21.86
CA PHE A 109 -0.43 -4.62 20.70
C PHE A 109 -1.42 -5.47 19.91
N LEU A 110 -2.46 -4.85 19.37
CA LEU A 110 -3.29 -5.45 18.33
C LEU A 110 -2.67 -5.15 16.98
N LYS A 111 -2.45 -6.20 16.19
CA LYS A 111 -1.85 -6.15 14.86
C LYS A 111 -2.87 -6.55 13.81
N VAL A 112 -2.99 -5.75 12.76
CA VAL A 112 -3.74 -6.15 11.57
C VAL A 112 -2.82 -6.85 10.56
N LYS A 113 -3.35 -7.88 9.91
CA LYS A 113 -2.71 -8.61 8.83
C LYS A 113 -3.66 -8.73 7.66
N LEU A 114 -3.20 -8.31 6.49
CA LEU A 114 -3.83 -8.64 5.21
C LEU A 114 -2.92 -9.64 4.49
N GLU A 115 -3.46 -10.82 4.22
CA GLU A 115 -2.73 -11.91 3.58
C GLU A 115 -3.45 -12.28 2.27
N MET A 116 -2.75 -12.19 1.14
CA MET A 116 -3.30 -12.67 -0.13
C MET A 116 -3.10 -14.18 -0.20
N LYS A 117 -4.20 -14.94 -0.19
CA LYS A 117 -4.13 -16.38 -0.48
C LYS A 117 -4.11 -16.57 -2.00
N SER A 118 -3.30 -17.50 -2.49
CA SER A 118 -3.00 -17.69 -3.92
C SER A 118 -4.22 -17.95 -4.82
N LEU A 119 -5.37 -18.28 -4.24
CA LEU A 119 -6.61 -18.59 -4.96
C LEU A 119 -7.73 -17.57 -4.71
N ALA A 120 -7.50 -16.56 -3.87
CA ALA A 120 -8.53 -15.61 -3.48
C ALA A 120 -8.44 -14.32 -4.30
N THR A 121 -9.59 -13.83 -4.77
CA THR A 121 -9.73 -12.53 -5.42
C THR A 121 -9.54 -11.36 -4.43
N TRP A 122 -9.70 -11.64 -3.14
CA TRP A 122 -9.62 -10.67 -2.06
C TRP A 122 -8.63 -11.15 -0.98
N PRO A 123 -7.91 -10.22 -0.31
CA PRO A 123 -7.03 -10.60 0.78
C PRO A 123 -7.86 -11.07 1.99
N ASP A 124 -7.29 -11.92 2.83
CA ASP A 124 -7.88 -12.23 4.13
C ASP A 124 -7.40 -11.22 5.17
N ILE A 125 -8.33 -10.67 5.95
CA ILE A 125 -8.01 -9.82 7.09
C ILE A 125 -8.03 -10.62 8.39
N SER A 126 -6.99 -10.48 9.21
CA SER A 126 -6.96 -11.02 10.57
C SER A 126 -6.37 -10.03 11.55
N PHE A 127 -6.79 -10.15 12.81
CA PHE A 127 -6.30 -9.35 13.92
C PHE A 127 -5.65 -10.29 14.93
N LYS A 128 -4.40 -10.00 15.29
CA LYS A 128 -3.63 -10.83 16.21
C LYS A 128 -3.01 -9.96 17.30
N PHE A 129 -2.94 -10.49 18.50
CA PHE A 129 -2.12 -9.85 19.53
C PHE A 129 -0.65 -10.10 19.26
N CYS A 130 0.19 -9.09 19.48
CA CYS A 130 1.63 -9.18 19.31
C CYS A 130 2.39 -8.37 20.37
N ASP A 131 3.66 -8.71 20.55
CA ASP A 131 4.57 -7.99 21.44
C ASP A 131 5.11 -6.69 20.81
N ALA A 132 5.88 -5.92 21.57
CA ALA A 132 6.49 -4.66 21.12
C ALA A 132 7.43 -4.80 19.89
N LYS A 133 7.84 -6.03 19.54
CA LYS A 133 8.62 -6.31 18.32
C LYS A 133 7.74 -6.75 17.16
N GLY A 134 6.42 -6.67 17.29
CA GLY A 134 5.45 -7.08 16.28
C GLY A 134 5.38 -8.59 16.08
N SER A 135 5.91 -9.39 17.01
CA SER A 135 5.83 -10.86 16.95
C SER A 135 4.54 -11.34 17.60
N ASP A 136 3.77 -12.14 16.86
CA ASP A 136 2.46 -12.63 17.30
C ASP A 136 2.57 -13.48 18.58
N PHE A 137 1.56 -13.41 19.44
CA PHE A 137 1.42 -14.36 20.55
C PHE A 137 0.84 -15.70 20.06
N PRO A 138 1.18 -16.83 20.70
CA PRO A 138 0.57 -18.12 20.38
C PRO A 138 -0.92 -18.15 20.72
N GLY A 139 -1.68 -18.98 19.99
CA GLY A 139 -3.05 -19.33 20.31
C GLY A 139 -3.99 -18.14 20.42
N ASN A 140 -4.09 -17.31 19.36
CA ASN A 140 -4.99 -16.15 19.20
C ASN A 140 -5.91 -15.95 20.43
N TYR A 141 -5.62 -14.96 21.27
CA TYR A 141 -6.39 -14.58 22.48
C TYR A 141 -6.09 -15.34 23.79
N GLN A 142 -5.22 -16.34 23.83
CA GLN A 142 -4.86 -17.06 25.08
C GLN A 142 -3.90 -16.31 26.03
N ILE A 143 -3.54 -15.07 25.73
CA ILE A 143 -2.69 -14.25 26.60
C ILE A 143 -3.52 -13.56 27.69
N LYS A 144 -2.96 -13.43 28.89
CA LYS A 144 -3.58 -12.63 29.95
C LYS A 144 -2.95 -11.24 29.99
N PHE A 145 -3.80 -10.23 29.87
CA PHE A 145 -3.40 -8.83 29.89
C PHE A 145 -4.56 -7.96 30.36
N ASP A 146 -4.23 -6.79 30.91
CA ASP A 146 -5.20 -5.77 31.27
C ASP A 146 -5.32 -4.77 30.12
N TRP A 147 -6.56 -4.45 29.75
CA TRP A 147 -6.84 -3.42 28.76
C TRP A 147 -6.45 -2.05 29.27
N LEU A 148 -6.01 -1.17 28.37
CA LEU A 148 -5.90 0.24 28.69
C LEU A 148 -7.28 0.82 29.08
N PRO A 149 -7.32 1.83 29.98
CA PRO A 149 -8.58 2.47 30.36
C PRO A 149 -9.35 2.96 29.12
N ASN A 150 -10.67 2.75 29.12
CA ASN A 150 -11.58 3.14 28.04
C ASN A 150 -11.23 2.54 26.66
N ARG A 151 -10.50 1.42 26.62
CA ARG A 151 -10.15 0.74 25.38
C ARG A 151 -10.77 -0.65 25.37
N ASP A 152 -11.43 -0.97 24.27
CA ASP A 152 -11.93 -2.32 24.00
C ASP A 152 -11.41 -2.82 22.64
N LEU A 153 -11.76 -4.06 22.31
CA LEU A 153 -11.35 -4.68 21.06
C LEU A 153 -11.93 -3.97 19.83
N VAL A 154 -13.14 -3.41 19.92
CA VAL A 154 -13.82 -2.76 18.81
C VAL A 154 -13.11 -1.47 18.44
N HIS A 155 -12.82 -0.62 19.43
CA HIS A 155 -12.06 0.61 19.26
C HIS A 155 -10.66 0.32 18.74
N ALA A 156 -9.96 -0.67 19.31
CA ALA A 156 -8.63 -1.05 18.85
C ALA A 156 -8.62 -1.53 17.38
N LYS A 157 -9.62 -2.33 16.96
CA LYS A 157 -9.76 -2.79 15.57
C LYS A 157 -9.98 -1.63 14.61
N LYS A 158 -10.84 -0.67 14.96
CA LYS A 158 -11.10 0.53 14.16
C LYS A 158 -9.82 1.34 13.98
N GLU A 159 -9.11 1.61 15.07
CA GLU A 159 -7.88 2.41 15.06
C GLU A 159 -6.77 1.76 14.23
N VAL A 160 -6.47 0.47 14.44
CA VAL A 160 -5.41 -0.21 13.67
C VAL A 160 -5.76 -0.35 12.20
N THR A 161 -7.04 -0.51 11.87
CA THR A 161 -7.53 -0.54 10.48
C THR A 161 -7.28 0.81 9.81
N HIS A 162 -7.71 1.91 10.44
CA HIS A 162 -7.52 3.25 9.91
C HIS A 162 -6.02 3.57 9.73
N GLN A 163 -5.20 3.23 10.73
CA GLN A 163 -3.75 3.44 10.68
C GLN A 163 -3.09 2.63 9.57
N TRP A 164 -3.49 1.38 9.37
CA TRP A 164 -3.01 0.56 8.27
C TRP A 164 -3.37 1.16 6.92
N ASP A 165 -4.65 1.52 6.73
CA ASP A 165 -5.14 2.01 5.44
C ASP A 165 -4.42 3.31 5.03
N ILE A 166 -4.26 4.26 5.96
CA ILE A 166 -3.48 5.49 5.71
C ILE A 166 -2.03 5.15 5.35
N ALA A 167 -1.40 4.25 6.11
CA ALA A 167 0.00 3.91 5.88
C ALA A 167 0.20 3.20 4.54
N GLU A 168 -0.72 2.33 4.14
CA GLU A 168 -0.63 1.59 2.88
C GLU A 168 -0.90 2.48 1.68
N LEU A 169 -1.89 3.39 1.78
CA LEU A 169 -2.16 4.42 0.77
C LEU A 169 -0.92 5.27 0.52
N ARG A 170 -0.25 5.73 1.58
CA ARG A 170 1.01 6.47 1.49
C ARG A 170 2.13 5.63 0.88
N ARG A 171 2.35 4.44 1.42
CA ARG A 171 3.51 3.59 1.10
C ARG A 171 3.50 3.11 -0.35
N VAL A 172 2.37 2.55 -0.78
CA VAL A 172 2.22 1.99 -2.13
C VAL A 172 1.84 3.09 -3.12
N GLY A 173 0.97 4.02 -2.73
CA GLY A 173 0.56 5.12 -3.60
C GLY A 173 1.74 6.01 -4.01
N HIS A 174 2.66 6.28 -3.09
CA HIS A 174 3.90 6.99 -3.40
C HIS A 174 4.78 6.20 -4.38
N ALA A 175 4.98 4.90 -4.15
CA ALA A 175 5.80 4.07 -5.04
C ALA A 175 5.22 3.99 -6.48
N ASN A 176 3.89 3.87 -6.60
CA ASN A 176 3.20 3.92 -7.89
C ASN A 176 3.36 5.28 -8.57
N ALA A 177 3.28 6.38 -7.81
CA ALA A 177 3.49 7.72 -8.36
C ALA A 177 4.92 7.92 -8.88
N GLU A 178 5.93 7.47 -8.13
CA GLU A 178 7.33 7.51 -8.55
C GLU A 178 7.58 6.70 -9.84
N LEU A 179 6.90 5.56 -9.98
CA LEU A 179 6.97 4.74 -11.19
C LEU A 179 6.38 5.47 -12.41
N VAL A 180 5.21 6.11 -12.26
CA VAL A 180 4.61 6.92 -13.34
C VAL A 180 5.48 8.14 -13.68
N VAL A 181 6.09 8.79 -12.70
CA VAL A 181 7.05 9.89 -12.93
C VAL A 181 8.26 9.40 -13.71
N TYR A 182 8.81 8.25 -13.35
CA TYR A 182 9.90 7.61 -14.09
C TYR A 182 9.54 7.33 -15.55
N TRP A 183 8.39 6.70 -15.81
CA TRP A 183 7.91 6.44 -17.16
C TRP A 183 7.66 7.73 -17.95
N THR A 184 7.11 8.76 -17.30
CA THR A 184 6.88 10.07 -17.90
C THR A 184 8.18 10.72 -18.32
N ARG A 185 9.21 10.71 -17.46
CA ARG A 185 10.56 11.21 -17.77
C ARG A 185 11.16 10.46 -18.97
N LYS A 186 11.07 9.12 -18.99
CA LYS A 186 11.55 8.31 -20.12
C LYS A 186 10.84 8.65 -21.43
N ALA A 187 9.51 8.74 -21.42
CA ALA A 187 8.74 9.06 -22.61
C ALA A 187 9.00 10.48 -23.11
N LEU A 188 9.21 11.45 -22.20
CA LEU A 188 9.62 12.80 -22.57
C LEU A 188 10.98 12.82 -23.27
N LEU A 189 11.99 12.13 -22.74
CA LEU A 189 13.30 12.02 -23.41
C LEU A 189 13.18 11.39 -24.81
N SER A 190 12.33 10.37 -24.96
CA SER A 190 12.07 9.76 -26.28
C SER A 190 11.41 10.74 -27.26
N SER A 191 10.44 11.55 -26.79
CA SER A 191 9.79 12.59 -27.61
C SER A 191 10.81 13.60 -28.12
N LEU A 192 11.66 14.12 -27.23
CA LEU A 192 12.68 15.11 -27.58
C LEU A 192 13.74 14.54 -28.55
N ALA A 193 14.11 13.27 -28.38
CA ALA A 193 15.04 12.61 -29.30
C ALA A 193 14.43 12.43 -30.70
N ALA A 194 13.14 12.11 -30.79
CA ALA A 194 12.43 11.99 -32.06
C ALA A 194 12.32 13.35 -32.78
N GLU A 195 12.01 14.42 -32.06
CA GLU A 195 11.98 15.79 -32.60
C GLU A 195 13.35 16.20 -33.16
N ALA A 196 14.44 15.90 -32.43
CA ALA A 196 15.80 16.18 -32.88
C ALA A 196 16.23 15.38 -34.13
N ALA A 197 15.72 14.15 -34.30
CA ALA A 197 16.02 13.31 -35.45
C ALA A 197 15.32 13.76 -36.73
N VAL A 198 14.16 14.42 -36.62
CA VAL A 198 13.38 14.94 -37.76
C VAL A 198 13.91 16.31 -38.24
N ALA A 199 14.70 17.02 -37.41
CA ALA A 199 15.32 18.29 -37.76
C ALA A 199 16.66 18.08 -38.53
N PRO A 200 16.74 18.38 -39.84
CA PRO A 200 17.91 18.03 -40.67
C PRO A 200 19.19 18.84 -40.39
N GLU A 201 19.12 19.91 -39.59
CA GLU A 201 20.29 20.75 -39.21
C GLU A 201 20.96 20.32 -37.88
N ALA A 202 20.50 19.25 -37.23
CA ALA A 202 21.00 18.81 -35.92
C ALA A 202 22.06 17.69 -35.97
N ALA A 203 22.48 17.26 -37.17
CA ALA A 203 23.35 16.10 -37.37
C ALA A 203 24.81 16.27 -36.88
N ASP A 204 25.22 17.47 -36.45
CA ASP A 204 26.62 17.79 -36.13
C ASP A 204 26.83 18.21 -34.66
N MET A 205 26.33 17.39 -33.72
CA MET A 205 26.53 17.60 -32.28
C MET A 205 27.40 16.48 -31.66
N PRO A 206 28.37 16.82 -30.79
CA PRO A 206 29.15 15.82 -30.05
C PRO A 206 28.24 15.03 -29.12
N ARG A 207 28.21 13.70 -29.29
CA ARG A 207 27.57 12.79 -28.34
C ARG A 207 28.30 12.88 -27.00
N LEU A 208 27.57 13.03 -25.90
CA LEU A 208 28.15 12.95 -24.57
C LEU A 208 28.80 11.55 -24.40
N PRO A 209 30.09 11.47 -24.04
CA PRO A 209 30.70 10.20 -23.66
C PRO A 209 29.99 9.74 -22.39
N ASP A 210 29.33 8.58 -22.46
CA ASP A 210 28.51 7.91 -21.43
C ASP A 210 27.01 7.80 -21.74
N GLN A 211 26.54 8.35 -22.87
CA GLN A 211 25.32 7.82 -23.52
C GLN A 211 25.69 6.52 -24.24
N GLN A 212 26.01 5.48 -23.46
CA GLN A 212 25.78 4.10 -23.89
C GLN A 212 24.40 4.10 -24.55
N ARG A 213 24.29 3.47 -25.74
CA ARG A 213 22.98 3.13 -26.32
C ARG A 213 22.13 2.74 -25.13
N ASN A 214 21.13 3.57 -24.79
CA ASN A 214 20.08 3.09 -23.91
C ASN A 214 19.62 1.86 -24.67
N GLU A 215 20.05 0.69 -24.21
CA GLU A 215 19.34 -0.54 -24.52
C GLU A 215 17.91 -0.12 -24.27
N MET A 216 17.17 -0.04 -25.37
CA MET A 216 15.73 -0.02 -25.33
C MET A 216 15.36 -1.38 -24.75
N ASP A 217 15.60 -1.53 -23.46
CA ASP A 217 14.79 -2.34 -22.60
C ASP A 217 13.41 -1.73 -22.80
N HIS A 218 12.72 -2.28 -23.79
CA HIS A 218 11.27 -2.34 -23.87
C HIS A 218 10.77 -3.12 -22.63
N GLU A 219 11.19 -2.72 -21.43
CA GLU A 219 10.41 -2.92 -20.23
C GLU A 219 9.16 -2.07 -20.47
N SER A 220 8.15 -2.78 -20.96
CA SER A 220 6.84 -2.27 -21.29
C SER A 220 6.35 -1.42 -20.11
N ALA A 221 6.36 -0.09 -20.27
CA ALA A 221 5.76 0.86 -19.34
C ALA A 221 4.23 0.69 -19.38
N ASP A 222 3.77 -0.46 -18.89
CA ASP A 222 2.41 -0.92 -18.83
C ASP A 222 1.88 -0.75 -17.39
N GLY A 223 0.61 -0.38 -17.28
CA GLY A 223 -0.05 -0.18 -15.99
C GLY A 223 -0.07 -1.44 -15.11
N SER A 224 0.26 -2.61 -15.67
CA SER A 224 0.41 -3.87 -14.94
C SER A 224 1.56 -3.89 -13.92
N GLU A 225 2.56 -3.01 -14.04
CA GLU A 225 3.62 -2.88 -13.04
C GLU A 225 3.18 -2.10 -11.78
N LEU A 226 2.04 -1.39 -11.85
CA LEU A 226 1.49 -0.69 -10.69
C LEU A 226 0.98 -1.69 -9.65
N THR A 227 1.30 -1.43 -8.39
CA THR A 227 0.88 -2.31 -7.29
C THR A 227 -0.50 -1.91 -6.79
N HIS A 228 -1.43 -2.87 -6.75
CA HIS A 228 -2.75 -2.63 -6.16
C HIS A 228 -2.65 -2.34 -4.66
N ILE A 229 -3.28 -1.26 -4.21
CA ILE A 229 -3.36 -0.93 -2.78
C ILE A 229 -4.48 -1.76 -2.16
N TRP A 230 -4.14 -2.68 -1.25
CA TRP A 230 -5.10 -3.46 -0.49
C TRP A 230 -5.37 -2.80 0.86
N LEU A 231 -6.63 -2.42 1.08
CA LEU A 231 -7.12 -1.84 2.33
C LEU A 231 -7.84 -2.90 3.17
N CYS A 232 -8.04 -2.60 4.44
CA CYS A 232 -8.74 -3.50 5.36
C CYS A 232 -10.17 -3.77 4.92
N LEU A 233 -10.84 -2.77 4.32
CA LEU A 233 -12.19 -2.93 3.75
C LEU A 233 -12.26 -4.04 2.70
N ASP A 234 -11.20 -4.24 1.91
CA ASP A 234 -11.17 -5.31 0.90
C ASP A 234 -11.09 -6.68 1.56
N GLY A 235 -10.35 -6.77 2.67
CA GLY A 235 -10.32 -8.00 3.45
C GLY A 235 -11.65 -8.34 4.09
N TRP A 236 -12.38 -7.33 4.57
CA TRP A 236 -13.73 -7.53 5.07
C TRP A 236 -14.71 -8.00 3.99
N LYS A 237 -14.59 -7.48 2.76
CA LYS A 237 -15.38 -7.96 1.61
C LYS A 237 -15.08 -9.42 1.29
N GLY A 238 -13.80 -9.82 1.35
CA GLY A 238 -13.40 -11.23 1.17
C GLY A 238 -14.13 -12.16 2.15
N ILE A 239 -14.15 -11.79 3.44
CA ILE A 239 -14.88 -12.53 4.47
C ILE A 239 -16.38 -12.58 4.19
N GLN A 240 -17.00 -11.45 3.82
CA GLN A 240 -18.42 -11.38 3.54
C GLN A 240 -18.82 -12.26 2.34
N VAL A 241 -18.03 -12.22 1.26
CA VAL A 241 -18.27 -13.06 0.07
C VAL A 241 -18.13 -14.54 0.42
N ALA A 242 -17.10 -14.91 1.18
CA ALA A 242 -16.90 -16.30 1.63
C ALA A 242 -18.06 -16.78 2.50
N PHE A 243 -18.57 -15.93 3.40
CA PHE A 243 -19.73 -16.23 4.25
C PHE A 243 -21.02 -16.43 3.43
N LEU A 244 -21.29 -15.54 2.47
CA LEU A 244 -22.45 -15.68 1.58
C LEU A 244 -22.38 -16.95 0.74
N ALA A 245 -21.19 -17.31 0.24
CA ALA A 245 -20.99 -18.56 -0.49
C ALA A 245 -21.25 -19.79 0.39
N TYR A 246 -20.77 -19.77 1.64
CA TYR A 246 -21.05 -20.82 2.63
C TYR A 246 -22.55 -20.98 2.90
N GLN A 247 -23.29 -19.89 3.04
CA GLN A 247 -24.74 -19.93 3.24
C GLN A 247 -25.50 -20.52 2.06
N GLN A 248 -25.03 -20.28 0.82
CA GLN A 248 -25.70 -20.74 -0.40
C GLN A 248 -25.40 -22.19 -0.76
N GLN A 249 -24.20 -22.70 -0.44
CA GLN A 249 -23.73 -24.02 -0.91
C GLN A 249 -23.68 -25.07 0.20
N GLY A 250 -23.98 -24.71 1.45
CA GLY A 250 -23.65 -25.53 2.61
C GLY A 250 -22.13 -25.58 2.84
N PRO A 251 -21.63 -26.36 3.83
CA PRO A 251 -20.21 -26.50 4.06
C PRO A 251 -19.55 -27.17 2.84
N VAL A 252 -18.98 -26.37 1.96
CA VAL A 252 -18.13 -26.87 0.88
C VAL A 252 -16.91 -27.52 1.54
N VAL A 253 -16.75 -28.82 1.33
CA VAL A 253 -15.61 -29.62 1.81
C VAL A 253 -14.36 -29.17 1.04
N GLY A 254 -13.81 -28.04 1.47
CA GLY A 254 -12.55 -27.46 1.06
C GLY A 254 -12.12 -26.60 2.23
N SER A 255 -11.08 -27.02 2.93
CA SER A 255 -10.70 -26.51 4.25
C SER A 255 -10.37 -25.00 4.22
N ILE A 256 -11.39 -24.16 4.35
CA ILE A 256 -11.23 -22.86 4.97
C ILE A 256 -11.26 -23.15 6.46
N GLN A 257 -10.11 -23.06 7.14
CA GLN A 257 -10.07 -22.94 8.59
C GLN A 257 -10.77 -21.63 8.97
N VAL A 258 -12.10 -21.65 9.00
CA VAL A 258 -12.88 -20.74 9.81
C VAL A 258 -12.71 -21.29 11.22
N SER A 259 -11.81 -20.70 12.01
CA SER A 259 -11.67 -21.06 13.42
C SER A 259 -13.02 -20.88 14.11
N ALA A 260 -13.71 -21.99 14.35
CA ALA A 260 -15.04 -22.07 14.95
C ALA A 260 -15.01 -21.89 16.49
N GLU A 261 -14.14 -21.01 16.99
CA GLU A 261 -14.04 -20.68 18.43
C GLU A 261 -14.28 -19.18 18.67
N LEU A 262 -15.17 -18.61 17.86
CA LEU A 262 -15.73 -17.29 18.10
C LEU A 262 -17.14 -17.51 18.63
N ASP A 263 -17.29 -17.48 19.96
CA ASP A 263 -18.51 -16.98 20.62
C ASP A 263 -18.70 -15.50 20.24
N ILE A 264 -18.91 -15.26 18.94
CA ILE A 264 -19.44 -14.02 18.43
C ILE A 264 -20.89 -14.33 18.15
N ASP A 265 -21.74 -13.79 19.01
CA ASP A 265 -23.17 -13.69 18.80
C ASP A 265 -23.41 -13.20 17.35
N VAL A 266 -23.89 -14.11 16.49
CA VAL A 266 -23.95 -13.92 15.02
C VAL A 266 -24.87 -12.76 14.64
N PHE A 267 -25.79 -12.38 15.55
CA PHE A 267 -26.60 -11.17 15.44
C PHE A 267 -25.77 -9.88 15.54
N SER A 268 -24.65 -9.87 16.24
CA SER A 268 -23.77 -8.70 16.35
C SER A 268 -22.93 -8.46 15.10
N VAL A 269 -22.74 -9.42 14.20
CA VAL A 269 -21.99 -9.19 12.95
C VAL A 269 -22.91 -8.68 11.84
N LEU A 270 -24.13 -9.22 11.78
CA LEU A 270 -25.14 -8.79 10.81
C LEU A 270 -25.73 -7.40 11.14
N ALA A 271 -25.87 -7.04 12.42
CA ALA A 271 -26.26 -5.69 12.83
C ALA A 271 -25.18 -4.62 12.55
N PHE A 272 -23.92 -5.00 12.37
CA PHE A 272 -22.82 -4.07 12.06
C PHE A 272 -22.60 -3.87 10.54
N ALA A 273 -23.16 -4.76 9.72
CA ALA A 273 -23.02 -4.73 8.26
C ALA A 273 -24.11 -3.90 7.52
N ALA A 274 -25.11 -3.35 8.21
CA ALA A 274 -26.09 -2.41 7.64
C ALA A 274 -26.69 -1.47 8.72
N PRO A 275 -27.07 -0.20 8.44
CA PRO A 275 -26.44 0.84 7.63
C PRO A 275 -25.69 1.88 8.51
N ALA A 276 -25.29 1.54 9.75
CA ALA A 276 -24.59 2.51 10.62
C ALA A 276 -23.14 2.80 10.20
N CYS A 277 -22.47 1.86 9.50
CA CYS A 277 -21.15 2.10 8.90
C CYS A 277 -21.22 2.76 7.50
N LEU A 278 -22.42 2.93 6.92
CA LEU A 278 -22.64 3.56 5.61
C LEU A 278 -23.10 5.02 5.72
N ALA A 279 -23.44 5.51 6.92
CA ALA A 279 -24.03 6.84 7.13
C ALA A 279 -23.09 7.88 7.78
N ALA A 280 -21.80 7.58 7.95
CA ALA A 280 -20.83 8.61 8.30
C ALA A 280 -20.33 9.29 7.00
N PRO A 281 -20.41 10.61 6.85
CA PRO A 281 -19.86 11.27 5.69
C PRO A 281 -18.33 11.18 5.76
N PHE A 282 -17.75 10.21 5.03
CA PHE A 282 -16.33 10.15 4.66
C PHE A 282 -15.95 11.33 3.75
N ARG A 283 -16.37 12.56 4.06
CA ARG A 283 -16.15 13.75 3.22
C ARG A 283 -14.88 14.53 3.58
N SER A 284 -14.13 14.14 4.62
CA SER A 284 -12.98 14.93 5.09
C SER A 284 -11.60 14.26 4.96
N GLU A 285 -11.49 12.99 4.57
CA GLU A 285 -10.22 12.23 4.70
C GLU A 285 -9.42 12.06 3.39
N TYR A 286 -9.96 12.52 2.25
CA TYR A 286 -9.30 12.40 0.93
C TYR A 286 -8.18 13.43 0.69
N THR A 287 -8.06 14.46 1.52
CA THR A 287 -6.92 15.41 1.51
C THR A 287 -5.58 14.71 1.79
N CYS A 288 -5.59 13.59 2.50
CA CYS A 288 -4.38 12.83 2.82
C CYS A 288 -3.79 12.10 1.58
N LEU A 289 -4.65 11.60 0.69
CA LEU A 289 -4.26 10.98 -0.58
C LEU A 289 -3.63 12.00 -1.53
N MET A 290 -4.12 13.23 -1.50
CA MET A 290 -3.60 14.35 -2.28
C MET A 290 -2.26 14.88 -1.80
N ALA A 291 -1.86 14.62 -0.56
CA ALA A 291 -0.52 14.92 -0.05
C ALA A 291 0.51 13.82 -0.43
N CYS A 292 0.05 12.71 -1.03
CA CYS A 292 0.90 11.58 -1.41
C CYS A 292 1.25 11.55 -2.90
N LEU A 293 0.43 12.20 -3.74
CA LEU A 293 0.80 12.73 -5.06
C LEU A 293 1.46 14.10 -4.88
#